data_AF-A0A1Q7UQH9-F1
#
_entry.id   AF-A0A1Q7UQH9-F1
#
_cell.length_a   1.000
_cell.length_b   1.000
_cell.length_c   1.000
_cell.angle_alpha   90.00
_cell.angle_beta   90.00
_cell.angle_gamma   90.00
#
_symmetry.space_group_name_H-M   'P 1'
#
loop_
_entity.id
_entity.type
_entity.pdbx_description
1 polymer ?
#
loop_
_entity_poly.entity_id
_entity_poly.type
_entity_poly.pdbx_seq_one_letter_code
_entity_poly.pdbx_strand_id
1 'polypeptide(L)'
;MPKAANMFDYNTIADVLISFEYTALNSFAYRQQVLQTLKPILSADRAFSFRQEFADQWYDLHNPDQTATPMTVRFATRREDFPPNLDELLIQQVVLYFARSAEVQMEISVGHLQFRAAGSNSPLGGTAVSLDGVISTRKGNAASWASIIGSNPGGDWELALSNDAQTRALFENEQLSDILLVITYSGRTPTWPG
;
A
#
# COMPACT_ATOMS: atom_id res chain seq x y z
N MET A 1 -27.12 -0.82 -22.53
CA MET A 1 -27.85 -0.57 -21.26
C MET A 1 -26.93 -0.86 -20.08
N PRO A 2 -27.01 -0.12 -18.97
CA PRO A 2 -25.89 0.08 -18.06
C PRO A 2 -25.74 -1.07 -17.07
N LYS A 3 -24.50 -1.55 -16.91
CA LYS A 3 -24.06 -2.31 -15.74
C LYS A 3 -23.26 -1.36 -14.87
N ALA A 4 -23.98 -0.59 -14.06
CA ALA A 4 -23.42 -0.07 -12.83
C ALA A 4 -23.14 -1.28 -11.91
N ALA A 5 -22.04 -1.22 -11.17
CA ALA A 5 -21.58 -2.13 -10.12
C ALA A 5 -20.67 -3.32 -10.55
N ASN A 6 -19.52 -3.34 -9.85
CA ASN A 6 -18.57 -4.43 -9.59
C ASN A 6 -17.59 -4.87 -10.68
N MET A 7 -16.30 -4.65 -10.37
CA MET A 7 -15.14 -5.32 -10.97
C MET A 7 -14.10 -5.64 -9.89
N PHE A 8 -14.43 -6.52 -8.94
CA PHE A 8 -13.40 -7.28 -8.24
C PHE A 8 -13.86 -8.73 -8.08
N ASP A 9 -13.03 -9.63 -8.60
CA ASP A 9 -13.00 -11.06 -8.27
C ASP A 9 -11.53 -11.36 -7.92
N TYR A 10 -11.31 -11.97 -6.75
CA TYR A 10 -10.03 -11.97 -6.03
C TYR A 10 -9.19 -13.25 -6.23
N ASN A 11 -9.51 -14.11 -7.21
CA ASN A 11 -8.95 -15.47 -7.23
C ASN A 11 -7.99 -15.83 -8.37
N THR A 12 -7.58 -14.92 -9.27
CA THR A 12 -6.57 -15.28 -10.28
C THR A 12 -5.72 -14.08 -10.68
N ILE A 13 -4.49 -14.02 -10.16
CA ILE A 13 -3.42 -13.20 -10.73
C ILE A 13 -3.04 -13.81 -12.09
N ALA A 14 -3.30 -13.08 -13.18
CA ALA A 14 -2.62 -13.26 -14.44
C ALA A 14 -2.57 -11.92 -15.18
N ASP A 15 -1.41 -11.65 -15.78
CA ASP A 15 -1.03 -10.45 -16.51
C ASP A 15 -2.16 -9.87 -17.38
N VAL A 16 -2.50 -8.58 -17.19
CA VAL A 16 -3.49 -7.90 -18.02
C VAL A 16 -2.78 -7.17 -19.15
N LEU A 17 -2.76 -7.78 -20.34
CA LEU A 17 -2.34 -7.13 -21.57
C LEU A 17 -3.51 -6.31 -22.12
N ILE A 18 -3.45 -4.99 -21.96
CA ILE A 18 -4.48 -4.07 -22.49
C ILE A 18 -4.07 -3.68 -23.91
N SER A 19 -4.79 -4.17 -24.92
CA SER A 19 -4.69 -3.69 -26.30
C SER A 19 -5.73 -2.60 -26.54
N PHE A 20 -5.29 -1.36 -26.72
CA PHE A 20 -6.15 -0.25 -27.13
C PHE A 20 -6.25 -0.22 -28.66
N GLU A 21 -7.40 -0.62 -29.20
CA GLU A 21 -7.75 -0.25 -30.58
C GLU A 21 -8.37 1.15 -30.58
N TYR A 22 -7.57 2.14 -30.98
CA TYR A 22 -7.98 3.53 -31.09
C TYR A 22 -8.49 3.82 -32.50
N THR A 23 -9.81 3.92 -32.69
CA THR A 23 -10.40 4.53 -33.89
C THR A 23 -10.74 5.99 -33.58
N ALA A 24 -9.90 6.91 -34.07
CA ALA A 24 -10.10 8.34 -33.86
C ALA A 24 -11.18 8.90 -34.81
N LEU A 25 -12.41 9.09 -34.34
CA LEU A 25 -13.30 10.07 -34.96
C LEU A 25 -12.96 11.44 -34.35
N ASN A 26 -12.11 12.21 -35.04
CA ASN A 26 -11.65 13.52 -34.58
C ASN A 26 -12.83 14.53 -34.57
N SER A 27 -13.30 14.91 -33.37
CA SER A 27 -14.25 16.01 -33.18
C SER A 27 -13.68 17.04 -32.20
N PHE A 28 -13.46 18.25 -32.71
CA PHE A 28 -12.81 19.35 -31.98
C PHE A 28 -13.62 19.84 -30.76
N ALA A 29 -14.96 19.79 -30.86
CA ALA A 29 -15.87 20.21 -29.80
C ALA A 29 -15.91 19.22 -28.62
N TYR A 30 -15.90 17.92 -28.92
CA TYR A 30 -15.91 16.86 -27.89
C TYR A 30 -14.62 16.89 -27.06
N ARG A 31 -13.49 17.18 -27.70
CA ARG A 31 -12.19 17.35 -27.02
C ARG A 31 -12.21 18.47 -25.98
N GLN A 32 -12.78 19.64 -26.29
CA GLN A 32 -12.84 20.74 -25.34
C GLN A 32 -13.74 20.44 -24.13
N GLN A 33 -14.84 19.72 -24.35
CA GLN A 33 -15.77 19.34 -23.27
C GLN A 33 -15.17 18.29 -22.32
N VAL A 34 -14.41 17.32 -22.85
CA VAL A 34 -13.70 16.32 -22.03
C VAL A 34 -12.56 16.98 -21.23
N LEU A 35 -11.80 17.90 -21.83
CA LEU A 35 -10.74 18.65 -21.14
C LEU A 35 -11.25 19.51 -19.99
N GLN A 36 -12.44 20.10 -20.13
CA GLN A 36 -13.08 20.88 -19.05
C GLN A 36 -13.64 20.01 -17.91
N THR A 37 -13.89 18.73 -18.16
CA THR A 37 -14.54 17.81 -17.19
C THR A 37 -13.54 16.88 -16.48
N LEU A 38 -12.34 16.70 -17.04
CA LEU A 38 -11.27 15.90 -16.44
C LEU A 38 -10.74 16.60 -15.19
N LYS A 39 -11.07 16.06 -14.01
CA LYS A 39 -10.41 16.45 -12.77
C LYS A 39 -8.93 16.08 -12.89
N PRO A 40 -7.99 17.00 -12.68
CA PRO A 40 -6.56 16.74 -12.87
C PRO A 40 -5.96 15.90 -11.74
N ILE A 41 -6.77 15.42 -10.78
CA ILE A 41 -6.32 14.66 -9.61
C ILE A 41 -6.78 13.22 -9.78
N LEU A 42 -5.81 12.31 -9.82
CA LEU A 42 -6.02 10.87 -9.72
C LEU A 42 -5.86 10.45 -8.25
N SER A 43 -6.64 9.46 -7.83
CA SER A 43 -6.45 8.71 -6.58
C SER A 43 -6.49 7.22 -6.90
N ALA A 44 -5.54 6.46 -6.38
CA ALA A 44 -5.41 5.03 -6.63
C ALA A 44 -4.69 4.33 -5.47
N ASP A 45 -4.77 3.00 -5.44
CA ASP A 45 -4.13 2.15 -4.44
C ASP A 45 -2.93 1.42 -5.05
N ARG A 46 -1.82 1.33 -4.31
CA ARG A 46 -0.70 0.43 -4.58
C ARG A 46 -0.51 -0.48 -3.36
N ALA A 47 -0.74 -1.77 -3.57
CA ALA A 47 -0.49 -2.81 -2.56
C ALA A 47 0.91 -3.37 -2.76
N PHE A 48 1.66 -3.57 -1.68
CA PHE A 48 2.95 -4.22 -1.63
C PHE A 48 2.83 -5.51 -0.83
N SER A 49 3.08 -6.66 -1.46
CA SER A 49 3.09 -7.98 -0.80
C SER A 49 4.44 -8.24 -0.18
N PHE A 50 4.49 -8.52 1.13
CA PHE A 50 5.76 -8.88 1.76
C PHE A 50 6.26 -10.21 1.23
N ARG A 51 5.36 -11.17 1.01
CA ARG A 51 5.74 -12.49 0.50
C ARG A 51 6.32 -12.45 -0.91
N GLN A 52 5.85 -11.53 -1.77
CA GLN A 52 6.25 -11.48 -3.18
C GLN A 52 7.28 -10.39 -3.49
N GLU A 53 7.12 -9.19 -2.92
CA GLU A 53 7.93 -8.02 -3.25
C GLU A 53 9.04 -7.77 -2.20
N PHE A 54 8.85 -8.22 -0.96
CA PHE A 54 9.81 -8.07 0.13
C PHE A 54 10.22 -9.44 0.70
N ALA A 55 10.59 -10.36 -0.18
CA ALA A 55 10.83 -11.77 0.17
C ALA A 55 11.92 -11.96 1.25
N ASP A 56 12.97 -11.14 1.24
CA ASP A 56 14.02 -11.17 2.26
C ASP A 56 13.46 -10.76 3.63
N GLN A 57 12.66 -9.70 3.67
CA GLN A 57 11.98 -9.25 4.89
C GLN A 57 10.97 -10.30 5.37
N TRP A 58 10.25 -10.95 4.45
CA TRP A 58 9.36 -12.05 4.78
C TRP A 58 10.13 -13.21 5.41
N TYR A 59 11.29 -13.57 4.87
CA TYR A 59 12.17 -14.60 5.43
C TYR A 59 12.67 -14.22 6.84
N ASP A 60 13.11 -12.98 7.04
CA ASP A 60 13.56 -12.47 8.34
C ASP A 60 12.48 -12.57 9.42
N LEU A 61 11.21 -12.30 9.06
CA LEU A 61 10.07 -12.45 9.99
C LEU A 61 9.78 -13.91 10.35
N HIS A 62 10.09 -14.88 9.48
CA HIS A 62 9.96 -16.32 9.76
C HIS A 62 11.17 -16.88 10.53
N ASN A 63 12.29 -16.17 10.52
CA ASN A 63 13.54 -16.60 11.14
C ASN A 63 14.06 -15.54 12.12
N PRO A 64 13.25 -15.06 13.08
CA PRO A 64 13.58 -13.88 13.88
C PRO A 64 14.86 -14.04 14.70
N ASP A 65 15.19 -15.26 15.13
CA ASP A 65 16.39 -15.56 15.91
C ASP A 65 17.69 -15.56 15.08
N GLN A 66 17.59 -15.49 13.74
CA GLN A 66 18.73 -15.32 12.82
C GLN A 66 19.05 -13.85 12.52
N THR A 67 18.28 -12.92 13.09
CA THR A 67 18.39 -11.48 12.83
C THR A 67 18.87 -10.72 14.07
N ALA A 68 19.56 -9.59 13.88
CA ALA A 68 19.97 -8.72 14.99
C ALA A 68 18.79 -7.91 15.58
N THR A 69 17.71 -7.75 14.82
CA THR A 69 16.49 -7.02 15.22
C THR A 69 15.26 -7.92 14.98
N PRO A 70 14.99 -8.86 15.89
CA PRO A 70 13.88 -9.80 15.74
C PRO A 70 12.55 -9.10 15.49
N MET A 71 11.72 -9.68 14.61
CA MET A 71 10.38 -9.18 14.26
C MET A 71 10.36 -7.75 13.71
N THR A 72 11.50 -7.24 13.23
CA THR A 72 11.64 -5.90 12.65
C THR A 72 12.25 -5.99 11.28
N VAL A 73 11.60 -5.36 10.30
CA VAL A 73 12.05 -5.37 8.90
C VAL A 73 12.03 -3.97 8.31
N ARG A 74 12.97 -3.74 7.40
CA ARG A 74 13.14 -2.49 6.66
C ARG A 74 12.98 -2.74 5.18
N PHE A 75 12.24 -1.87 4.51
CA PHE A 75 11.99 -1.92 3.09
C PHE A 75 11.81 -0.49 2.56
N ALA A 76 11.70 -0.33 1.25
CA ALA A 76 11.54 0.99 0.65
C ALA A 76 10.46 0.98 -0.41
N THR A 77 9.78 2.12 -0.51
CA THR A 77 8.96 2.46 -1.66
C THR A 77 9.68 3.54 -2.44
N ARG A 78 9.71 3.44 -3.75
CA ARG A 78 10.42 4.33 -4.66
C ARG A 78 9.45 4.99 -5.63
N ARG A 79 9.90 6.02 -6.35
CA ARG A 79 9.02 6.77 -7.27
C ARG A 79 8.50 5.87 -8.39
N GLU A 80 9.33 4.94 -8.84
CA GLU A 80 9.07 3.94 -9.87
C GLU A 80 7.97 2.93 -9.50
N ASP A 81 7.66 2.77 -8.20
CA ASP A 81 6.55 1.90 -7.75
C ASP A 81 5.17 2.51 -8.02
N PHE A 82 5.13 3.79 -8.39
CA PHE A 82 3.92 4.56 -8.67
C PHE A 82 3.86 4.97 -10.15
N PRO A 83 2.66 5.16 -10.73
CA PRO A 83 2.52 5.42 -12.16
C PRO A 83 3.40 6.57 -12.65
N PRO A 84 4.00 6.43 -13.84
CA PRO A 84 4.72 7.53 -14.46
C PRO A 84 3.75 8.67 -14.81
N ASN A 85 4.26 9.90 -14.91
CA ASN A 85 3.48 11.10 -15.29
C ASN A 85 2.40 11.54 -14.29
N LEU A 86 2.58 11.18 -13.02
CA LEU A 86 1.87 11.83 -11.91
C LEU A 86 2.85 12.72 -11.17
N ASP A 87 2.54 14.00 -11.12
CA ASP A 87 3.23 14.98 -10.30
C ASP A 87 2.56 15.07 -8.93
N GLU A 88 3.23 15.70 -7.97
CA GLU A 88 2.67 16.00 -6.64
C GLU A 88 2.07 14.74 -5.97
N LEU A 89 2.80 13.62 -6.01
CA LEU A 89 2.37 12.38 -5.36
C LEU A 89 2.30 12.57 -3.84
N LEU A 90 1.14 12.26 -3.26
CA LEU A 90 0.87 12.35 -1.83
C LEU A 90 0.21 11.07 -1.33
N ILE A 91 0.66 10.53 -0.20
CA ILE A 91 -0.03 9.48 0.53
C ILE A 91 -1.35 10.04 1.04
N GLN A 92 -2.46 9.41 0.66
CA GLN A 92 -3.78 9.73 1.19
C GLN A 92 -4.16 8.83 2.35
N GLN A 93 -3.82 7.53 2.29
CA GLN A 93 -4.17 6.54 3.31
C GLN A 93 -3.14 5.42 3.35
N VAL A 94 -2.97 4.82 4.53
CA VAL A 94 -2.12 3.64 4.74
C VAL A 94 -2.94 2.54 5.38
N VAL A 95 -2.78 1.33 4.85
CA VAL A 95 -3.37 0.10 5.38
C VAL A 95 -2.28 -0.94 5.51
N LEU A 96 -2.24 -1.63 6.65
CA LEU A 96 -1.51 -2.88 6.83
C LEU A 96 -2.54 -3.99 7.01
N TYR A 97 -2.49 -5.01 6.16
CA TYR A 97 -3.38 -6.15 6.22
C TYR A 97 -2.59 -7.44 6.42
N PHE A 98 -2.97 -8.20 7.43
CA PHE A 98 -2.40 -9.50 7.74
C PHE A 98 -3.29 -10.59 7.14
N ALA A 99 -2.85 -11.18 6.03
CA ALA A 99 -3.53 -12.32 5.43
C ALA A 99 -3.28 -13.54 6.30
N ARG A 100 -4.31 -13.95 7.04
CA ARG A 100 -4.26 -15.00 8.07
C ARG A 100 -5.27 -16.10 7.78
N SER A 101 -5.00 -17.30 8.29
CA SER A 101 -5.99 -18.38 8.22
C SER A 101 -7.26 -18.01 9.00
N ALA A 102 -8.40 -18.58 8.62
CA ALA A 102 -9.70 -18.29 9.26
C ALA A 102 -9.76 -18.68 10.74
N GLU A 103 -8.88 -19.58 11.19
CA GLU A 103 -8.77 -20.04 12.58
C GLU A 103 -8.08 -19.00 13.48
N VAL A 104 -7.33 -18.07 12.89
CA VAL A 104 -6.60 -17.03 13.62
C VAL A 104 -7.49 -15.80 13.79
N GLN A 105 -8.01 -15.62 15.00
CA GLN A 105 -8.84 -14.47 15.36
C GLN A 105 -8.11 -13.43 16.21
N MET A 106 -6.89 -13.72 16.66
CA MET A 106 -6.13 -12.78 17.48
C MET A 106 -5.72 -11.54 16.68
N GLU A 107 -5.64 -10.40 17.38
CA GLU A 107 -5.11 -9.18 16.80
C GLU A 107 -3.60 -9.08 16.96
N ILE A 108 -2.97 -8.49 15.95
CA ILE A 108 -1.52 -8.37 15.82
C ILE A 108 -1.14 -6.96 16.24
N SER A 109 -0.25 -6.89 17.22
CA SER A 109 0.29 -5.63 17.71
C SER A 109 1.52 -5.24 16.88
N VAL A 110 1.47 -4.02 16.33
CA VAL A 110 2.59 -3.39 15.64
C VAL A 110 3.29 -2.48 16.65
N GLY A 111 4.51 -2.85 17.02
CA GLY A 111 5.38 -2.04 17.86
C GLY A 111 5.65 -0.68 17.23
N HIS A 112 5.88 -0.64 15.91
CA HIS A 112 5.72 0.57 15.11
C HIS A 112 5.69 0.26 13.62
N LEU A 113 4.98 1.11 12.88
CA LEU A 113 5.24 1.35 11.47
C LEU A 113 5.82 2.76 11.36
N GLN A 114 7.07 2.86 10.90
CA GLN A 114 7.76 4.13 10.70
C GLN A 114 8.01 4.36 9.21
N PHE A 115 7.78 5.60 8.77
CA PHE A 115 8.06 6.06 7.41
C PHE A 115 8.99 7.27 7.41
N ARG A 116 10.02 7.22 6.59
CA ARG A 116 10.93 8.34 6.33
C ARG A 116 10.81 8.70 4.86
N ALA A 117 10.04 9.76 4.58
CA ALA A 117 9.92 10.28 3.21
C ALA A 117 11.29 10.63 2.64
N ALA A 118 11.48 10.42 1.34
CA ALA A 118 12.72 10.75 0.66
C ALA A 118 13.11 12.23 0.91
N GLY A 119 14.33 12.46 1.42
CA GLY A 119 14.82 13.79 1.78
C GLY A 119 14.41 14.29 3.18
N SER A 120 13.64 13.51 3.95
CA SER A 120 13.32 13.77 5.36
C SER A 120 14.16 12.90 6.30
N ASN A 121 14.63 13.48 7.40
CA ASN A 121 15.35 12.76 8.46
C ASN A 121 14.47 12.36 9.64
N SER A 122 13.22 12.83 9.69
CA SER A 122 12.30 12.54 10.79
C SER A 122 11.37 11.38 10.43
N PRO A 123 11.30 10.32 11.26
CA PRO A 123 10.34 9.24 11.04
C PRO A 123 8.93 9.74 11.38
N LEU A 124 7.97 9.31 10.59
CA LEU A 124 6.53 9.49 10.76
C LEU A 124 5.92 8.13 11.11
N GLY A 125 4.75 8.11 11.72
CA GLY A 125 4.09 6.87 12.15
C GLY A 125 4.29 6.52 13.62
N GLY A 126 4.04 5.26 13.97
CA GLY A 126 4.06 4.78 15.35
C GLY A 126 3.35 3.45 15.56
N THR A 127 2.99 3.17 16.81
CA THR A 127 2.30 1.94 17.23
C THR A 127 0.89 1.85 16.66
N ALA A 128 0.41 0.62 16.47
CA ALA A 128 -0.99 0.33 16.18
C ALA A 128 -1.33 -1.12 16.51
N VAL A 129 -2.62 -1.44 16.62
CA VAL A 129 -3.10 -2.81 16.82
C VAL A 129 -4.14 -3.10 15.76
N SER A 130 -4.05 -4.28 15.14
CA SER A 130 -5.02 -4.67 14.13
C SER A 130 -6.42 -4.82 14.71
N LEU A 131 -7.40 -4.64 13.83
CA LEU A 131 -8.79 -5.01 14.06
C LEU A 131 -9.22 -5.84 12.86
N ASP A 132 -9.61 -7.09 13.12
CA ASP A 132 -9.84 -8.11 12.10
C ASP A 132 -8.64 -8.27 11.15
N GLY A 133 -7.41 -8.16 11.69
CA GLY A 133 -6.19 -8.30 10.90
C GLY A 133 -5.89 -7.10 9.99
N VAL A 134 -6.62 -6.00 10.15
CA VAL A 134 -6.44 -4.75 9.39
C VAL A 134 -6.03 -3.64 10.34
N ILE A 135 -4.99 -2.90 9.99
CA ILE A 135 -4.66 -1.59 10.58
C ILE A 135 -4.84 -0.54 9.49
N SER A 136 -5.63 0.50 9.75
CA SER A 136 -5.92 1.50 8.71
C SER A 136 -6.09 2.90 9.26
N THR A 137 -5.50 3.87 8.57
CA THR A 137 -5.76 5.30 8.82
C THR A 137 -7.20 5.71 8.54
N ARG A 138 -7.97 4.92 7.74
CA ARG A 138 -9.40 5.15 7.48
C ARG A 138 -10.30 4.63 8.61
N LYS A 139 -9.90 3.55 9.29
CA LYS A 139 -10.70 2.88 10.32
C LYS A 139 -10.46 3.43 11.73
N GLY A 140 -9.46 4.30 11.90
CA GLY A 140 -9.15 4.96 13.17
C GLY A 140 -8.28 4.15 14.13
N ASN A 141 -8.02 2.86 13.87
CA ASN A 141 -7.11 2.03 14.68
C ASN A 141 -5.61 2.25 14.36
N ALA A 142 -5.31 3.29 13.59
CA ALA A 142 -3.96 3.69 13.19
C ALA A 142 -3.72 5.20 13.41
N ALA A 143 -4.25 5.77 14.50
CA ALA A 143 -4.15 7.21 14.76
C ALA A 143 -2.70 7.74 14.74
N SER A 144 -1.75 6.94 15.23
CA SER A 144 -0.31 7.26 15.21
C SER A 144 0.29 7.39 13.79
N TRP A 145 -0.41 6.89 12.76
CA TRP A 145 0.03 6.95 11.36
C TRP A 145 -0.49 8.18 10.63
N ALA A 146 -1.33 9.01 11.26
CA ALA A 146 -1.89 10.21 10.65
C ALA A 146 -0.82 11.18 10.12
N SER A 147 0.36 11.21 10.75
CA SER A 147 1.49 12.04 10.33
C SER A 147 2.12 11.61 9.00
N ILE A 148 1.88 10.38 8.55
CA ILE A 148 2.34 9.87 7.25
C ILE A 148 1.53 10.50 6.10
N ILE A 149 0.25 10.80 6.35
CA ILE A 149 -0.68 11.32 5.33
C ILE A 149 -0.21 12.69 4.83
N GLY A 150 -0.25 12.89 3.51
CA GLY A 150 0.26 14.07 2.84
C GLY A 150 1.76 14.04 2.53
N SER A 151 2.47 12.99 2.91
CA SER A 151 3.88 12.82 2.52
C SER A 151 4.02 12.30 1.09
N ASN A 152 5.16 12.56 0.46
CA ASN A 152 5.52 11.85 -0.77
C ASN A 152 5.59 10.34 -0.48
N PRO A 153 5.04 9.47 -1.34
CA PRO A 153 4.97 8.04 -1.06
C PRO A 153 6.30 7.30 -1.27
N GLY A 154 7.33 7.95 -1.81
CA GLY A 154 8.69 7.42 -1.88
C GLY A 154 9.47 7.66 -0.58
N GLY A 155 10.09 6.62 -0.03
CA GLY A 155 10.88 6.69 1.17
C GLY A 155 11.20 5.31 1.76
N ASP A 156 11.78 5.33 2.95
CA ASP A 156 12.17 4.13 3.67
C ASP A 156 11.16 3.84 4.79
N TRP A 157 10.82 2.56 4.94
CA TRP A 157 9.87 2.05 5.91
C TRP A 157 10.56 1.11 6.89
N GLU A 158 10.09 1.12 8.14
CA GLU A 158 10.44 0.12 9.14
C GLU A 158 9.14 -0.39 9.78
N LEU A 159 8.91 -1.70 9.67
CA LEU A 159 7.81 -2.38 10.35
C LEU A 159 8.40 -3.23 11.47
N ALA A 160 8.03 -2.90 12.71
CA ALA A 160 8.31 -3.71 13.88
C ALA A 160 7.01 -4.31 14.42
N LEU A 161 6.91 -5.64 14.39
CA LEU A 161 5.84 -6.38 15.06
C LEU A 161 6.23 -6.61 16.52
N SER A 162 5.25 -6.82 17.40
CA SER A 162 5.55 -7.22 18.77
C SER A 162 6.38 -8.51 18.79
N ASN A 163 7.50 -8.49 19.51
CA ASN A 163 8.38 -9.64 19.66
C ASN A 163 7.96 -10.51 20.86
N ASP A 164 6.70 -10.96 20.85
CA ASP A 164 6.13 -11.86 21.85
C ASP A 164 5.89 -13.27 21.29
N ALA A 165 5.66 -14.23 22.17
CA ALA A 165 5.50 -15.64 21.80
C ALA A 165 4.28 -15.88 20.89
N GLN A 166 3.20 -15.10 21.03
CA GLN A 166 2.00 -15.28 20.22
C GLN A 166 2.25 -14.80 18.79
N THR A 167 2.87 -13.62 18.64
CA THR A 167 3.22 -13.07 17.33
C THR A 167 4.26 -13.94 16.62
N ARG A 168 5.27 -14.44 17.33
CA ARG A 168 6.25 -15.40 16.75
C ARG A 168 5.57 -16.69 16.26
N ALA A 169 4.67 -17.25 17.06
CA ALA A 169 3.94 -18.47 16.71
C ALA A 169 3.11 -18.32 15.42
N LEU A 170 2.66 -17.11 15.07
CA LEU A 170 1.95 -16.87 13.81
C LEU A 170 2.83 -17.13 12.57
N PHE A 171 4.12 -16.83 12.66
CA PHE A 171 5.08 -17.07 11.59
C PHE A 171 5.61 -18.50 11.62
N GLU A 172 5.95 -19.03 12.80
CA GLU A 172 6.46 -20.40 12.98
C GLU A 172 5.45 -21.46 12.52
N ASN A 173 4.16 -21.23 12.75
CA ASN A 173 3.09 -22.15 12.34
C ASN A 173 2.51 -21.83 10.96
N GLU A 174 3.14 -20.94 10.17
CA GLU A 174 2.68 -20.52 8.84
C GLU A 174 1.22 -20.03 8.82
N GLN A 175 0.78 -19.41 9.92
CA GLN A 175 -0.60 -18.94 10.11
C GLN A 175 -0.85 -17.60 9.42
N LEU A 176 0.22 -16.90 9.03
CA LEU A 176 0.20 -15.74 8.14
C LEU A 176 0.67 -16.16 6.75
N SER A 177 -0.19 -16.00 5.75
CA SER A 177 0.15 -16.27 4.36
C SER A 177 0.77 -15.07 3.65
N ASP A 178 0.52 -13.85 4.13
CA ASP A 178 1.11 -12.61 3.60
C ASP A 178 0.88 -11.44 4.57
N ILE A 179 1.65 -10.36 4.37
CA ILE A 179 1.38 -9.03 4.88
C ILE A 179 1.29 -8.08 3.69
N LEU A 180 0.20 -7.33 3.58
CA LEU A 180 0.01 -6.33 2.54
C LEU A 180 0.15 -4.93 3.15
N LEU A 181 1.08 -4.13 2.63
CA LEU A 181 1.08 -2.69 2.83
C LEU A 181 0.34 -2.05 1.65
N VAL A 182 -0.80 -1.42 1.89
CA VAL A 182 -1.54 -0.69 0.85
C VAL A 182 -1.40 0.81 1.09
N ILE A 183 -0.84 1.49 0.11
CA ILE A 183 -0.72 2.94 0.06
C ILE A 183 -1.76 3.45 -0.93
N THR A 184 -2.77 4.14 -0.43
CA THR A 184 -3.61 4.99 -1.27
C THR A 184 -2.85 6.28 -1.51
N TYR A 185 -2.66 6.65 -2.76
CA TYR A 185 -1.98 7.88 -3.13
C TYR A 185 -2.86 8.72 -4.05
N SER A 186 -2.61 10.04 -4.05
CA SER A 186 -3.09 10.94 -5.09
C SER A 186 -1.93 11.52 -5.87
N GLY A 187 -2.18 11.90 -7.11
CA GLY A 187 -1.24 12.64 -7.93
C GLY A 187 -1.97 13.51 -8.94
N ARG A 188 -1.26 14.51 -9.45
CA ARG A 188 -1.75 15.42 -10.47
C ARG A 188 -1.30 14.94 -11.84
N THR A 189 -2.25 14.81 -12.77
CA THR A 189 -1.93 14.57 -14.18
C THR A 189 -1.42 15.86 -14.83
N PRO A 190 -0.49 15.79 -15.79
CA PRO A 190 0.04 16.97 -16.46
C PRO A 190 -1.06 17.80 -17.14
N THR A 191 -0.85 19.11 -17.21
CA THR A 191 -1.78 20.02 -17.90
C THR A 191 -1.73 19.80 -19.41
N TRP A 192 -2.91 19.73 -20.03
CA TRP A 192 -3.04 19.71 -21.49
C TRP A 192 -3.07 21.14 -22.07
N PRO A 193 -2.52 21.44 -23.27
CA PRO A 193 -1.55 20.71 -24.07
C PRO A 193 -0.13 21.15 -23.67
N GLY A 194 0.69 20.23 -23.16
CA GLY A 194 2.13 20.48 -23.07
C GLY A 194 2.75 20.68 -24.45
#